data_AF-A0A2V8S0E7-F1
#
_entry.id   AF-A0A2V8S0E7-F1
#
_cell.length_a   1.000
_cell.length_b   1.000
_cell.length_c   1.000
_cell.angle_alpha   90.00
_cell.angle_beta   90.00
_cell.angle_gamma   90.00
#
_symmetry.space_group_name_H-M   'P 1'
#
loop_
_entity.id
_entity.type
_entity.pdbx_description
1 polymer ?
#
loop_
_entity_poly.entity_id
_entity_poly.type
_entity_poly.pdbx_seq_one_letter_code
_entity_poly.pdbx_strand_id
1 'polypeptide(L)'
;MCDDLTDLRCLLRGCHRAPTYQYKVLYVGTNPTLRQFLATTAHQLDCYLDACSGIFHARLLLQSPIHYALLLLDDLPDTPATDLAAFAHTLPPPTHAHHLRH
;
A
#
# COMPACT_ATOMS: atom_id res chain seq x y z
N MET A 1 -2.13 10.02 20.33
CA MET A 1 -2.14 8.58 19.98
C MET A 1 -3.15 8.43 18.87
N CYS A 2 -2.70 8.35 17.62
CA CYS A 2 -3.57 7.96 16.51
C CYS A 2 -3.70 6.44 16.56
N ASP A 3 -4.92 5.95 16.67
CA ASP A 3 -5.22 4.54 16.45
C ASP A 3 -5.11 4.27 14.95
N ASP A 4 -4.07 3.57 14.51
CA ASP A 4 -3.80 3.24 13.10
C ASP A 4 -5.00 2.55 12.41
N LEU A 5 -5.84 1.86 13.17
CA LEU A 5 -7.09 1.25 12.68
C LEU A 5 -8.19 2.28 12.37
N THR A 6 -8.20 3.41 13.06
CA THR A 6 -9.13 4.51 12.79
C THR A 6 -8.70 5.24 11.52
N ASP A 7 -7.40 5.45 11.32
CA ASP A 7 -6.85 6.00 10.08
C ASP A 7 -7.09 5.07 8.90
N LEU A 8 -6.96 3.75 9.06
CA LEU A 8 -7.36 2.78 8.03
C LEU A 8 -8.83 2.94 7.62
N ARG A 9 -9.74 3.12 8.59
CA ARG A 9 -11.16 3.33 8.30
C ARG A 9 -11.42 4.70 7.69
N CYS A 10 -10.69 5.73 8.07
CA CYS A 10 -10.80 7.07 7.49
C CYS A 10 -10.25 7.14 6.06
N LEU A 11 -9.14 6.45 5.79
CA LEU A 11 -8.57 6.20 4.47
C LEU A 11 -9.58 5.48 3.57
N LEU A 12 -10.13 4.35 4.05
CA LEU A 12 -11.13 3.58 3.31
C LEU A 12 -12.50 4.28 3.20
N ARG A 13 -12.78 5.31 4.00
CA ARG A 13 -14.04 6.07 3.92
C ARG A 13 -13.93 7.33 3.07
N GLY A 14 -12.79 7.60 2.44
CA GLY A 14 -12.59 8.78 1.60
C GLY A 14 -12.74 10.11 2.36
N CYS A 15 -12.51 10.12 3.68
CA CYS A 15 -12.76 11.30 4.52
C CYS A 15 -11.71 12.41 4.39
N HIS A 16 -10.63 12.21 3.63
CA HIS A 16 -9.56 13.19 3.44
C HIS A 16 -9.73 14.00 2.14
N ARG A 17 -9.95 15.31 2.30
CA ARG A 17 -9.95 16.30 1.20
C ARG A 17 -8.53 16.80 0.93
N ALA A 18 -7.73 16.07 0.13
CA ALA A 18 -6.53 16.63 -0.50
C ALA A 18 -6.26 15.96 -1.86
N PRO A 19 -5.76 16.69 -2.87
CA PRO A 19 -5.82 16.28 -4.27
C PRO A 19 -4.56 15.52 -4.76
N THR A 20 -4.75 14.76 -5.85
CA THR A 20 -3.74 14.26 -6.83
C THR A 20 -2.98 12.95 -6.59
N TYR A 21 -3.17 12.27 -5.45
CA TYR A 21 -2.68 10.89 -5.27
C TYR A 21 -3.82 10.03 -4.72
N GLN A 22 -4.73 9.61 -5.60
CA GLN A 22 -5.73 8.58 -5.33
C GLN A 22 -5.02 7.40 -4.64
N TYR A 23 -5.51 7.04 -3.45
CA TYR A 23 -4.84 6.15 -2.49
C TYR A 23 -4.42 4.83 -3.15
N LYS A 24 -3.11 4.66 -3.38
CA LYS A 24 -2.53 3.41 -3.89
C LYS A 24 -2.26 2.45 -2.73
N VAL A 25 -2.79 1.25 -2.82
CA VAL A 25 -2.62 0.15 -1.87
C VAL A 25 -1.79 -0.94 -2.54
N LEU A 26 -0.80 -1.48 -1.84
CA LEU A 26 -0.06 -2.66 -2.28
C LEU A 26 -0.49 -3.87 -1.46
N TYR A 27 -1.04 -4.88 -2.12
CA TYR A 27 -1.28 -6.20 -1.55
C TYR A 27 -0.18 -7.19 -1.98
N VAL A 28 0.43 -7.85 -1.01
CA VAL A 28 1.44 -8.89 -1.25
C VAL A 28 0.93 -10.18 -0.64
N GLY A 29 0.52 -11.12 -1.48
CA GLY A 29 -0.06 -12.37 -1.01
C GLY A 29 -0.47 -13.29 -2.14
N THR A 30 -0.70 -14.56 -1.78
CA THR A 30 -1.08 -15.61 -2.75
C THR A 30 -2.57 -15.90 -2.75
N ASN A 31 -3.34 -15.43 -1.76
CA ASN A 31 -4.76 -15.69 -1.63
C ASN A 31 -5.59 -15.00 -2.73
N PRO A 32 -6.17 -15.75 -3.69
CA PRO A 32 -6.88 -15.16 -4.84
C PRO A 32 -8.24 -14.58 -4.44
N THR A 33 -8.91 -15.16 -3.44
CA THR A 33 -10.21 -14.71 -2.93
C THR A 33 -10.07 -13.35 -2.26
N LEU A 34 -9.07 -13.21 -1.39
CA LEU A 34 -8.77 -11.94 -0.74
C LEU A 34 -8.36 -10.87 -1.75
N ARG A 35 -7.51 -11.22 -2.73
CA ARG A 35 -7.13 -10.30 -3.82
C ARG A 35 -8.35 -9.77 -4.56
N GLN A 36 -9.30 -10.64 -4.92
CA GLN A 36 -10.51 -10.25 -5.64
C GLN A 36 -11.42 -9.34 -4.79
N PHE A 37 -11.56 -9.67 -3.50
CA PHE A 37 -12.29 -8.84 -2.55
C PHE A 37 -11.68 -7.44 -2.46
N LEU A 38 -10.37 -7.34 -2.22
CA LEU A 38 -9.65 -6.08 -2.13
C LEU A 38 -9.75 -5.26 -3.42
N ALA A 39 -9.64 -5.89 -4.58
CA ALA A 39 -9.76 -5.20 -5.87
C ALA A 39 -11.15 -4.58 -6.05
N THR A 40 -12.19 -5.33 -5.67
CA THR A 40 -13.58 -4.87 -5.74
C THR A 40 -13.82 -3.70 -4.77
N THR A 41 -13.34 -3.82 -3.53
CA THR A 41 -13.47 -2.77 -2.51
C THR A 41 -12.67 -1.53 -2.89
N ALA A 42 -11.44 -1.67 -3.37
CA ALA A 42 -10.62 -0.54 -3.80
C ALA A 42 -11.30 0.24 -4.93
N HIS A 43 -11.86 -0.47 -5.93
CA HIS A 43 -12.62 0.17 -7.01
C HIS A 43 -13.85 0.93 -6.50
N GLN A 44 -14.60 0.37 -5.55
CA GLN A 44 -15.76 1.06 -4.95
C GLN A 44 -15.39 2.33 -4.19
N LEU A 45 -14.15 2.41 -3.71
CA LEU A 45 -13.63 3.51 -2.90
C LEU A 45 -12.75 4.48 -3.71
N ASP A 46 -12.71 4.36 -5.04
CA ASP A 46 -11.82 5.14 -5.92
C ASP A 46 -10.34 5.07 -5.50
N CYS A 47 -9.92 3.88 -5.04
CA CYS A 47 -8.56 3.54 -4.66
C CYS A 47 -7.94 2.62 -5.71
N TYR A 48 -6.61 2.68 -5.85
CA TYR A 48 -5.86 1.79 -6.72
C TYR A 48 -5.25 0.66 -5.93
N LEU A 49 -5.36 -0.57 -6.43
CA LEU A 49 -4.74 -1.75 -5.83
C LEU A 49 -3.69 -2.33 -6.78
N ASP A 50 -2.43 -2.30 -6.35
CA ASP A 50 -1.40 -3.16 -6.93
C ASP A 50 -1.35 -4.47 -6.13
N ALA A 51 -1.23 -5.60 -6.82
CA ALA A 51 -1.18 -6.91 -6.18
C ALA A 51 -0.03 -7.76 -6.75
N CYS A 52 0.76 -8.37 -5.88
CA CYS A 52 1.80 -9.31 -6.28
C CYS A 52 1.86 -10.51 -5.34
N SER A 53 2.37 -11.63 -5.82
CA SER A 53 2.39 -12.91 -5.09
C SER A 53 3.81 -13.39 -4.76
N GLY A 54 4.81 -12.51 -4.85
CA GLY A 54 6.20 -12.89 -4.66
C GLY A 54 7.05 -11.73 -4.13
N ILE A 55 7.98 -12.07 -3.23
CA ILE A 55 8.80 -11.09 -2.51
C ILE A 55 9.67 -10.24 -3.43
N PHE A 56 10.22 -10.83 -4.49
CA PHE A 56 11.05 -10.10 -5.45
C PHE A 56 10.28 -8.93 -6.09
N HIS A 57 9.06 -9.20 -6.56
CA HIS A 57 8.21 -8.16 -7.14
C HIS A 57 7.77 -7.13 -6.10
N ALA A 58 7.43 -7.58 -4.88
CA ALA A 58 7.07 -6.68 -3.79
C ALA A 58 8.20 -5.69 -3.46
N ARG A 59 9.45 -6.16 -3.40
CA ARG A 59 10.62 -5.31 -3.15
C ARG A 59 10.86 -4.31 -4.29
N LEU A 60 10.73 -4.75 -5.55
CA LEU A 60 10.84 -3.84 -6.70
C LEU A 60 9.79 -2.73 -6.67
N LEU A 61 8.53 -3.06 -6.34
CA LEU A 61 7.45 -2.08 -6.22
C LEU A 61 7.71 -1.11 -5.07
N LEU A 62 8.15 -1.61 -3.92
CA LEU A 62 8.49 -0.81 -2.76
C LEU A 62 9.69 0.13 -2.98
N GLN A 63 10.65 -0.26 -3.82
CA GLN A 63 11.80 0.57 -4.20
C GLN A 63 11.49 1.55 -5.34
N SER A 64 10.35 1.38 -6.02
CA SER A 64 9.93 2.25 -7.10
C SER A 64 9.53 3.64 -6.54
N PRO A 65 9.45 4.69 -7.38
CA PRO A 65 8.96 6.00 -6.94
C PRO A 65 7.45 6.02 -6.65
N ILE A 66 6.77 4.86 -6.65
CA ILE A 66 5.36 4.76 -6.30
C ILE A 66 5.21 4.89 -4.79
N HIS A 67 4.31 5.77 -4.37
CA HIS A 67 3.93 5.90 -2.97
C HIS A 67 2.67 5.11 -2.67
N TYR A 68 2.82 4.09 -1.83
CA TYR A 68 1.70 3.31 -1.31
C TYR A 68 1.25 3.89 0.03
N ALA A 69 -0.04 4.21 0.13
CA ALA A 69 -0.65 4.68 1.37
C ALA A 69 -0.85 3.53 2.38
N LEU A 70 -0.95 2.29 1.87
CA LEU A 70 -1.20 1.10 2.68
C LEU A 70 -0.51 -0.12 2.07
N LEU A 71 0.12 -0.91 2.92
CA LEU A 71 0.72 -2.21 2.62
C LEU A 71 -0.07 -3.31 3.34
N LEU A 72 -0.59 -4.24 2.57
CA LEU A 72 -1.30 -5.43 3.07
C LEU A 72 -0.46 -6.66 2.77
N LEU A 73 0.03 -7.32 3.81
CA LEU A 73 0.95 -8.45 3.70
C LEU A 73 0.26 -9.72 4.18
N ASP A 74 0.24 -10.75 3.33
CA ASP A 74 -0.14 -12.13 3.67
C ASP A 74 1.13 -12.98 3.75
N ASP A 75 1.06 -14.13 4.42
CA ASP A 75 2.21 -15.02 4.49
C ASP A 75 2.51 -15.61 3.10
N LEU A 76 3.76 -15.43 2.65
CA LEU A 76 4.24 -16.00 1.40
C LEU A 76 4.86 -17.38 1.68
N PRO A 77 4.82 -18.32 0.70
CA PRO A 77 5.35 -19.67 0.89
C PRO A 77 6.83 -19.71 1.33
N ASP A 78 7.61 -18.75 0.85
CA ASP A 78 9.07 -18.73 0.98
C ASP A 78 9.59 -17.64 1.92
N THR A 79 8.71 -16.76 2.41
CA THR A 79 9.15 -15.64 3.27
C THR A 79 8.01 -15.17 4.17
N PRO A 80 8.23 -15.06 5.49
CA PRO A 80 7.22 -14.53 6.40
C PRO A 80 6.93 -13.07 6.09
N ALA A 81 5.68 -12.65 6.28
CA ALA A 81 5.25 -11.27 6.05
C ALA A 81 6.08 -10.24 6.86
N THR A 82 6.63 -10.66 8.01
CA THR A 82 7.47 -9.84 8.89
C THR A 82 8.73 -9.31 8.22
N ASP A 83 9.36 -10.09 7.34
CA ASP A 83 10.61 -9.69 6.69
C ASP A 83 10.37 -8.57 5.68
N LEU A 84 9.22 -8.61 5.00
CA LEU A 84 8.82 -7.58 4.06
C LEU A 84 8.37 -6.30 4.76
N ALA A 85 7.71 -6.42 5.92
CA ALA A 85 7.41 -5.28 6.78
C ALA A 85 8.69 -4.62 7.29
N ALA A 86 9.65 -5.41 7.78
CA ALA A 86 10.96 -4.91 8.21
C ALA A 86 11.69 -4.20 7.06
N PHE A 87 11.66 -4.77 5.85
CA PHE A 87 12.22 -4.12 4.67
C PHE A 87 11.56 -2.77 4.36
N ALA A 88 10.22 -2.70 4.39
CA ALA A 88 9.50 -1.46 4.14
C ALA A 88 9.92 -0.33 5.11
N HIS A 89 10.23 -0.65 6.37
CA HIS A 89 10.71 0.32 7.36
C HIS A 89 12.15 0.82 7.12
N THR A 90 12.94 0.10 6.31
CA THR A 90 14.30 0.54 5.93
C THR A 90 14.31 1.51 4.76
N LEU A 91 13.18 1.67 4.08
CA LEU A 91 13.06 2.58 2.95
C LEU A 91 13.01 4.03 3.46
N PRO A 92 13.66 4.97 2.75
CA PRO A 92 13.55 6.37 3.11
C PRO A 92 12.07 6.78 3.09
N PRO A 93 11.64 7.64 4.03
CA PRO A 93 10.28 8.17 3.99
C PRO A 93 10.03 8.84 2.63
N PRO A 94 8.79 8.83 2.12
CA PRO A 94 8.48 9.45 0.85
C PRO A 94 8.96 10.90 0.87
N THR A 95 9.97 11.19 0.05
CA THR A 95 10.55 12.53 -0.06
C THR A 95 9.51 13.40 -0.75
N HIS A 96 8.75 14.18 0.02
CA HIS A 96 7.89 15.24 -0.53
C HIS A 96 8.77 16.39 -1.05
N ALA A 97 9.54 16.16 -2.10
CA ALA A 97 10.30 17.18 -2.81
C ALA A 97 9.37 17.92 -3.78
N HIS A 98 8.50 18.78 -3.24
CA HIS A 98 7.85 19.81 -4.05
C HIS A 98 8.87 20.90 -4.38
N HIS A 99 9.61 20.73 -5.48
CA HIS A 99 10.14 21.88 -6.20
C HIS A 99 9.10 22.34 -7.22
N LEU A 100 8.11 23.09 -6.76
CA LEU A 100 7.40 24.03 -7.64
C LEU A 100 8.28 25.26 -7.76
N ARG A 101 9.12 25.31 -8.80
CA ARG A 101 9.75 26.58 -9.21
C ARG A 101 8.76 27.31 -10.13
N HIS A 102 8.46 28.53 -9.72
CA HIS A 102 7.69 29.55 -10.44
C HIS A 102 8.28 29.88 -11.80
#